data_AF-A0A956H3L7-F1
#
_entry.id   AF-A0A956H3L7-F1
#
_cell.length_a   1.000
_cell.length_b   1.000
_cell.length_c   1.000
_cell.angle_alpha   90.00
_cell.angle_beta   90.00
_cell.angle_gamma   90.00
#
_symmetry.space_group_name_H-M   'P 1'
#
loop_
_entity.id
_entity.type
_entity.pdbx_description
1 polymer ?
#
loop_
_entity_poly.entity_id
_entity_poly.type
_entity_poly.pdbx_seq_one_letter_code
_entity_poly.pdbx_strand_id
1 'polypeptide(L)'
;MASKRFINDKDTIVTEAIDGLVALGGGALVRLDGYPYIKVVARSALDPAEVAVISGGGAGHEPAHAGFVGRGMLSAAVSGEIFASPSVEAVHAAIMAVTGDAGCLLIVKNYTGDRLNFGLAAERARAAGKRVEMVIVADDVAIPGAPQPRGVAGTLFVHKIAGHLAGAGADLETVAAVARAVAGDIRSLGVSLESCTIPGQPSSERLAADEGELGLGIHGEPGVETIALQSLREIVALMSERLLAALPAASDSEPGGYAMLINNLGAVPVIEMALIANEVLRSPLAAKIELMIGPAPLMTSLDMNGFSLSLLRLDDQRREALASACAPTAWLPVVRPIAIDPRPLPPRSREVDAAASSDPEREKLLARILE
;
A
#
# COMPACT_ATOMS: atom_id res chain seq x y z
N MET A 1 14.14 12.75 22.44
CA MET A 1 12.93 12.95 23.27
C MET A 1 12.00 11.76 23.07
N ALA A 2 11.18 11.39 24.05
CA ALA A 2 10.19 10.32 23.85
C ALA A 2 9.22 10.69 22.72
N SER A 3 8.98 9.76 21.79
CA SER A 3 8.09 9.97 20.64
C SER A 3 6.65 10.18 21.09
N LYS A 4 5.98 11.21 20.56
CA LYS A 4 4.57 11.52 20.86
C LYS A 4 3.66 10.64 20.01
N ARG A 5 2.81 9.82 20.64
CA ARG A 5 1.92 8.88 19.97
C ARG A 5 0.53 8.86 20.61
N PHE A 6 -0.49 8.62 19.79
CA PHE A 6 -1.86 8.36 20.26
C PHE A 6 -2.02 6.86 20.54
N ILE A 7 -1.53 6.41 21.70
CA ILE A 7 -1.58 5.01 22.14
C ILE A 7 -1.94 4.95 23.62
N ASN A 8 -2.62 3.89 24.05
CA ASN A 8 -2.82 3.59 25.47
C ASN A 8 -1.60 2.86 26.03
N ASP A 9 -1.25 1.72 25.42
CA ASP A 9 -0.08 0.92 25.73
C ASP A 9 0.60 0.44 24.43
N LYS A 10 1.92 0.28 24.46
CA LYS A 10 2.70 -0.23 23.32
C LYS A 10 2.43 -1.73 23.07
N ASP A 11 2.06 -2.48 24.10
CA ASP A 11 1.87 -3.93 24.02
C ASP A 11 0.46 -4.29 23.52
N THR A 12 -0.51 -3.37 23.66
CA THR A 12 -1.91 -3.56 23.21
C THR A 12 -2.24 -2.82 21.91
N ILE A 13 -1.33 -1.99 21.39
CA ILE A 13 -1.56 -1.13 20.22
C ILE A 13 -2.13 -1.90 19.01
N VAL A 14 -1.58 -3.07 18.69
CA VAL A 14 -2.02 -3.87 17.54
C VAL A 14 -3.42 -4.44 17.78
N THR A 15 -3.67 -4.98 18.98
CA THR A 15 -4.97 -5.57 19.32
C THR A 15 -6.08 -4.53 19.36
N GLU A 16 -5.81 -3.34 19.92
CA GLU A 16 -6.76 -2.24 19.98
C GLU A 16 -7.06 -1.67 18.59
N ALA A 17 -6.02 -1.54 17.74
CA ALA A 17 -6.19 -1.11 16.36
C ALA A 17 -7.07 -2.09 15.56
N ILE A 18 -6.87 -3.40 15.73
CA ILE A 18 -7.72 -4.41 15.07
C ILE A 18 -9.15 -4.37 15.61
N ASP A 19 -9.35 -4.25 16.92
CA ASP A 19 -10.69 -4.13 17.50
C ASP A 19 -11.44 -2.91 16.93
N GLY A 20 -10.75 -1.76 16.78
CA GLY A 20 -11.30 -0.58 16.13
C GLY A 20 -11.68 -0.83 14.66
N LEU A 21 -10.81 -1.47 13.88
CA LEU A 21 -11.08 -1.84 12.49
C LEU A 21 -12.29 -2.77 12.36
N VAL A 22 -12.36 -3.82 13.17
CA VAL A 22 -13.45 -4.80 13.13
C VAL A 22 -14.77 -4.17 13.55
N ALA A 23 -14.78 -3.37 14.63
CA ALA A 23 -15.97 -2.67 15.10
C ALA A 23 -16.53 -1.69 14.08
N LEU A 24 -15.66 -1.00 13.33
CA LEU A 24 -16.05 -0.09 12.24
C LEU A 24 -16.31 -0.79 10.91
N GLY A 25 -16.04 -2.10 10.81
CA GLY A 25 -16.22 -2.90 9.60
C GLY A 25 -17.69 -3.20 9.24
N GLY A 26 -18.67 -2.67 9.98
CA GLY A 26 -20.10 -2.80 9.67
C GLY A 26 -20.61 -4.24 9.64
N GLY A 27 -19.95 -5.16 10.34
CA GLY A 27 -20.24 -6.60 10.33
C GLY A 27 -19.66 -7.38 9.15
N ALA A 28 -18.92 -6.74 8.23
CA ALA A 28 -18.24 -7.41 7.13
C ALA A 28 -16.91 -8.09 7.54
N LEU A 29 -16.36 -7.67 8.68
CA LEU A 29 -15.11 -8.17 9.24
C LEU A 29 -15.36 -8.87 10.58
N VAL A 30 -14.60 -9.92 10.83
CA VAL A 30 -14.49 -10.60 12.12
C VAL A 30 -13.02 -10.78 12.47
N ARG A 31 -12.75 -11.05 13.73
CA ARG A 31 -11.46 -11.57 14.17
C ARG A 31 -11.61 -12.92 14.84
N LEU A 32 -10.57 -13.74 14.80
CA LEU A 32 -10.55 -15.02 15.52
C LEU A 32 -10.43 -14.80 17.04
N ASP A 33 -10.90 -15.78 17.81
CA ASP A 33 -11.01 -15.74 19.27
C ASP A 33 -9.73 -16.19 20.01
N GLY A 34 -8.57 -16.15 19.36
CA GLY A 34 -7.27 -16.51 19.94
C GLY A 34 -6.49 -15.32 20.53
N TYR A 35 -7.15 -14.23 20.89
CA TYR A 35 -6.51 -13.01 21.40
C TYR A 35 -5.87 -13.19 22.79
N PRO A 36 -4.79 -12.45 23.10
CA PRO A 36 -4.09 -11.48 22.23
C PRO A 36 -3.05 -12.12 21.28
N TYR A 37 -2.84 -13.44 21.35
CA TYR A 37 -1.73 -14.12 20.69
C TYR A 37 -1.96 -14.42 19.20
N ILE A 38 -3.21 -14.60 18.78
CA ILE A 38 -3.60 -14.91 17.40
C ILE A 38 -4.41 -13.72 16.86
N LYS A 39 -3.75 -12.87 16.07
CA LYS A 39 -4.34 -11.66 15.50
C LYS A 39 -4.67 -11.88 14.04
N VAL A 40 -5.86 -12.41 13.79
CA VAL A 40 -6.36 -12.68 12.44
C VAL A 40 -7.64 -11.88 12.24
N VAL A 41 -7.68 -11.10 11.17
CA VAL A 41 -8.90 -10.45 10.65
C VAL A 41 -9.36 -11.22 9.43
N ALA A 42 -10.64 -11.54 9.34
CA ALA A 42 -11.22 -12.29 8.23
C ALA A 42 -12.55 -11.69 7.78
N ARG A 43 -12.99 -12.04 6.56
CA ARG A 43 -14.37 -11.78 6.12
C ARG A 43 -15.34 -12.51 7.04
N SER A 44 -16.44 -11.86 7.41
CA SER A 44 -17.51 -12.49 8.20
C SER A 44 -18.29 -13.54 7.39
N ALA A 45 -18.38 -13.36 6.07
CA ALA A 45 -19.00 -14.28 5.14
C ALA A 45 -17.95 -14.80 4.14
N LEU A 46 -17.73 -16.11 4.16
CA LEU A 46 -16.81 -16.82 3.27
C LEU A 46 -17.61 -17.77 2.38
N ASP A 47 -17.20 -17.88 1.12
CA ASP A 47 -17.68 -18.94 0.23
C ASP A 47 -16.62 -20.07 0.20
N PRO A 48 -16.92 -21.27 0.71
CA PRO A 48 -15.96 -22.38 0.73
C PRO A 48 -15.61 -22.92 -0.68
N ALA A 49 -16.37 -22.55 -1.71
CA ALA A 49 -16.08 -22.89 -3.10
C ALA A 49 -15.10 -21.89 -3.76
N GLU A 50 -14.87 -20.71 -3.16
CA GLU A 50 -13.84 -19.77 -3.62
C GLU A 50 -12.47 -20.14 -3.04
N VAL A 51 -11.40 -19.95 -3.82
CA VAL A 51 -10.03 -20.01 -3.29
C VAL A 51 -9.86 -18.93 -2.23
N ALA A 52 -9.45 -19.29 -1.02
CA ALA A 52 -9.18 -18.29 0.01
C ALA A 52 -7.85 -17.59 -0.26
N VAL A 53 -7.85 -16.24 -0.27
CA VAL A 53 -6.62 -15.46 -0.43
C VAL A 53 -6.21 -14.89 0.93
N ILE A 54 -5.04 -15.27 1.43
CA ILE A 54 -4.55 -14.89 2.76
C ILE A 54 -3.24 -14.13 2.60
N SER A 55 -3.08 -13.04 3.35
CA SER A 55 -1.79 -12.35 3.48
C SER A 55 -1.55 -11.95 4.93
N GLY A 56 -0.44 -11.25 5.18
CA GLY A 56 -0.08 -10.81 6.52
C GLY A 56 1.35 -10.32 6.65
N GLY A 57 1.79 -10.19 7.89
CA GLY A 57 3.10 -9.70 8.28
C GLY A 57 3.04 -8.93 9.59
N GLY A 58 4.12 -8.21 9.91
CA GLY A 58 4.13 -7.28 11.03
C GLY A 58 3.09 -6.18 10.90
N ALA A 59 2.63 -5.68 12.03
CA ALA A 59 1.80 -4.48 12.11
C ALA A 59 2.63 -3.21 11.84
N GLY A 60 1.98 -2.06 11.69
CA GLY A 60 2.64 -0.78 11.41
C GLY A 60 2.69 -0.42 9.92
N HIS A 61 1.95 -1.16 9.09
CA HIS A 61 1.80 -0.89 7.65
C HIS A 61 0.36 -0.56 7.26
N GLU A 62 -0.50 -0.28 8.24
CA GLU A 62 -1.93 -0.07 8.04
C GLU A 62 -2.16 1.00 6.95
N PRO A 63 -3.10 0.77 6.00
CA PRO A 63 -4.13 -0.28 6.02
C PRO A 63 -3.65 -1.69 5.62
N ALA A 64 -2.40 -1.87 5.19
CA ALA A 64 -1.90 -3.20 4.88
C ALA A 64 -1.73 -4.06 6.16
N HIS A 65 -2.30 -5.26 6.27
CA HIS A 65 -3.14 -5.96 5.27
C HIS A 65 -4.62 -6.00 5.63
N ALA A 66 -4.98 -5.79 6.89
CA ALA A 66 -6.34 -5.98 7.39
C ALA A 66 -7.36 -5.05 6.71
N GLY A 67 -6.95 -3.86 6.28
CA GLY A 67 -7.80 -2.94 5.52
C GLY A 67 -8.10 -3.41 4.09
N PHE A 68 -7.45 -4.45 3.59
CA PHE A 68 -7.71 -5.09 2.29
C PHE A 68 -8.44 -6.43 2.40
N VAL A 69 -8.95 -6.78 3.60
CA VAL A 69 -9.83 -7.93 3.80
C VAL A 69 -11.24 -7.59 3.34
N GLY A 70 -11.76 -8.36 2.38
CA GLY A 70 -13.07 -8.12 1.78
C GLY A 70 -13.22 -8.79 0.41
N ARG A 71 -14.47 -8.91 -0.05
CA ARG A 71 -14.79 -9.55 -1.34
C ARG A 71 -14.03 -8.85 -2.48
N GLY A 72 -13.43 -9.66 -3.36
CA GLY A 72 -12.60 -9.19 -4.47
C GLY A 72 -11.14 -8.89 -4.10
N MET A 73 -10.73 -9.12 -2.84
CA MET A 73 -9.33 -9.03 -2.37
C MET A 73 -9.03 -10.16 -1.37
N LEU A 74 -8.62 -9.86 -0.12
CA LEU A 74 -8.22 -10.88 0.85
C LEU A 74 -9.43 -11.52 1.56
N SER A 75 -9.37 -12.83 1.77
CA SER A 75 -10.25 -13.56 2.70
C SER A 75 -9.86 -13.34 4.16
N ALA A 76 -8.56 -13.26 4.44
CA ALA A 76 -8.02 -12.98 5.77
C ALA A 76 -6.66 -12.29 5.72
N ALA A 77 -6.36 -11.55 6.79
CA ALA A 77 -5.07 -10.94 7.06
C ALA A 77 -4.57 -11.38 8.44
N VAL A 78 -3.31 -11.81 8.50
CA VAL A 78 -2.64 -12.23 9.74
C VAL A 78 -1.67 -11.14 10.18
N SER A 79 -1.84 -10.63 11.39
CA SER A 79 -1.00 -9.57 11.94
C SER A 79 -0.08 -10.12 13.03
N GLY A 80 1.19 -9.70 13.03
CA GLY A 80 2.12 -9.94 14.12
C GLY A 80 2.16 -8.79 15.13
N GLU A 81 3.35 -8.49 15.65
CA GLU A 81 3.60 -7.22 16.36
C GLU A 81 4.11 -6.16 15.37
N ILE A 82 4.32 -4.92 15.84
CA ILE A 82 4.92 -3.86 15.03
C ILE A 82 6.23 -4.35 14.42
N PHE A 83 6.27 -4.41 13.08
CA PHE A 83 7.42 -4.88 12.27
C PHE A 83 7.95 -6.28 12.60
N ALA A 84 7.14 -7.13 13.25
CA ALA A 84 7.48 -8.51 13.53
C ALA A 84 6.47 -9.45 12.87
N SER A 85 6.96 -10.40 12.06
CA SER A 85 6.13 -11.43 11.40
C SER A 85 5.20 -12.16 12.39
N PRO A 86 3.95 -12.48 12.00
CA PRO A 86 3.05 -13.27 12.84
C PRO A 86 3.63 -14.66 13.11
N SER A 87 3.19 -15.28 14.21
CA SER A 87 3.59 -16.64 14.55
C SER A 87 3.06 -17.67 13.54
N VAL A 88 3.74 -18.82 13.48
CA VAL A 88 3.32 -19.98 12.69
C VAL A 88 1.90 -20.41 13.08
N GLU A 89 1.60 -20.39 14.38
CA GLU A 89 0.29 -20.73 14.95
C GLU A 89 -0.80 -19.77 14.45
N ALA A 90 -0.51 -18.47 14.38
CA ALA A 90 -1.47 -17.48 13.89
C ALA A 90 -1.77 -17.66 12.40
N VAL A 91 -0.74 -17.89 11.58
CA VAL A 91 -0.92 -18.13 10.15
C VAL A 91 -1.68 -19.45 9.92
N HIS A 92 -1.32 -20.50 10.66
CA HIS A 92 -2.02 -21.79 10.58
C HIS A 92 -3.49 -21.65 10.99
N ALA A 93 -3.79 -20.92 12.06
CA ALA A 93 -5.17 -20.65 12.49
C ALA A 93 -5.97 -19.93 11.40
N ALA A 94 -5.40 -18.94 10.73
CA ALA A 94 -6.04 -18.26 9.61
C ALA A 94 -6.33 -19.22 8.45
N ILE A 95 -5.35 -20.04 8.04
CA ILE A 95 -5.53 -21.04 6.98
C ILE A 95 -6.69 -21.97 7.34
N MET A 96 -6.69 -22.54 8.54
CA MET A 96 -7.72 -23.48 8.96
C MET A 96 -9.11 -22.83 9.05
N ALA A 97 -9.18 -21.56 9.44
CA ALA A 97 -10.44 -20.84 9.61
C ALA A 97 -11.10 -20.47 8.28
N VAL A 98 -10.34 -20.13 7.23
CA VAL A 98 -10.91 -19.57 6.00
C VAL A 98 -10.81 -20.47 4.76
N THR A 99 -10.13 -21.62 4.85
CA THR A 99 -9.86 -22.47 3.69
C THR A 99 -10.91 -23.57 3.53
N GLY A 100 -11.70 -23.50 2.47
CA GLY A 100 -12.61 -24.58 2.01
C GLY A 100 -11.92 -25.61 1.11
N ASP A 101 -12.71 -26.38 0.36
CA ASP A 101 -12.22 -27.43 -0.54
C ASP A 101 -11.45 -26.86 -1.75
N ALA A 102 -11.80 -25.63 -2.16
CA ALA A 102 -11.09 -24.88 -3.18
C ALA A 102 -9.63 -24.58 -2.78
N GLY A 103 -9.26 -24.68 -1.50
CA GLY A 103 -7.91 -24.41 -1.03
C GLY A 103 -7.62 -22.93 -0.83
N CYS A 104 -6.36 -22.59 -0.51
CA CYS A 104 -5.96 -21.21 -0.27
C CYS A 104 -4.62 -20.82 -0.89
N LEU A 105 -4.52 -19.57 -1.29
CA LEU A 105 -3.28 -18.90 -1.69
C LEU A 105 -2.77 -18.02 -0.54
N LEU A 106 -1.52 -18.23 -0.16
CA LEU A 106 -0.76 -17.33 0.73
C LEU A 106 0.04 -16.33 -0.11
N ILE A 107 -0.20 -15.03 0.06
CA ILE A 107 0.60 -13.96 -0.53
C ILE A 107 1.53 -13.40 0.54
N VAL A 108 2.83 -13.60 0.37
CA VAL A 108 3.85 -13.37 1.40
C VAL A 108 4.87 -12.35 0.90
N LYS A 109 5.07 -11.26 1.63
CA LYS A 109 6.14 -10.29 1.33
C LYS A 109 7.51 -10.94 1.56
N ASN A 110 8.52 -10.64 0.75
CA ASN A 110 9.83 -11.29 0.83
C ASN A 110 10.69 -10.79 2.00
N TYR A 111 10.27 -11.13 3.22
CA TYR A 111 11.02 -10.99 4.45
C TYR A 111 11.28 -12.36 5.06
N THR A 112 12.45 -12.54 5.67
CA THR A 112 12.86 -13.83 6.22
C THR A 112 11.85 -14.38 7.23
N GLY A 113 11.42 -13.55 8.18
CA GLY A 113 10.42 -13.94 9.18
C GLY A 113 9.07 -14.31 8.58
N ASP A 114 8.61 -13.54 7.58
CA ASP A 114 7.35 -13.82 6.87
C ASP A 114 7.45 -15.17 6.11
N ARG A 115 8.52 -15.38 5.35
CA ARG A 115 8.73 -16.62 4.58
C ARG A 115 8.81 -17.87 5.43
N LEU A 116 9.55 -17.81 6.53
CA LEU A 116 9.71 -18.95 7.43
C LEU A 116 8.39 -19.28 8.13
N ASN A 117 7.70 -18.28 8.70
CA ASN A 117 6.49 -18.51 9.48
C ASN A 117 5.32 -18.95 8.60
N PHE A 118 5.11 -18.29 7.44
CA PHE A 118 4.05 -18.69 6.50
C PHE A 118 4.37 -20.02 5.82
N GLY A 119 5.63 -20.28 5.46
CA GLY A 119 6.05 -21.54 4.88
C GLY A 119 5.79 -22.72 5.82
N LEU A 120 6.20 -22.61 7.08
CA LEU A 120 5.94 -23.68 8.06
C LEU A 120 4.45 -23.86 8.35
N ALA A 121 3.67 -22.78 8.40
CA ALA A 121 2.22 -22.87 8.55
C ALA A 121 1.55 -23.56 7.35
N ALA A 122 2.01 -23.29 6.12
CA ALA A 122 1.55 -23.96 4.91
C ALA A 122 1.83 -25.46 4.97
N GLU A 123 3.03 -25.88 5.37
CA GLU A 123 3.37 -27.31 5.54
C GLU A 123 2.49 -27.99 6.59
N ARG A 124 2.23 -27.33 7.72
CA ARG A 124 1.31 -27.86 8.75
C ARG A 124 -0.12 -28.00 8.22
N ALA A 125 -0.61 -27.01 7.48
CA ALA A 125 -1.96 -27.06 6.90
C ALA A 125 -2.09 -28.13 5.81
N ARG A 126 -1.05 -28.31 4.98
CA ARG A 126 -0.96 -29.42 4.00
C ARG A 126 -1.00 -30.77 4.68
N ALA A 127 -0.25 -30.95 5.77
CA ALA A 127 -0.30 -32.17 6.58
C ALA A 127 -1.68 -32.41 7.22
N ALA A 128 -2.44 -31.34 7.49
CA ALA A 128 -3.84 -31.40 7.95
C ALA A 128 -4.86 -31.56 6.80
N GLY A 129 -4.41 -31.80 5.56
CA GLY A 129 -5.26 -32.10 4.41
C GLY A 129 -5.76 -30.87 3.64
N LYS A 130 -5.26 -29.65 3.93
CA LYS A 130 -5.62 -28.45 3.16
C LYS A 130 -4.76 -28.31 1.90
N ARG A 131 -5.37 -27.86 0.81
CA ARG A 131 -4.64 -27.44 -0.39
C ARG A 131 -4.16 -26.00 -0.19
N VAL A 132 -2.84 -25.80 -0.24
CA VAL A 132 -2.23 -24.49 0.03
C VAL A 132 -1.18 -24.21 -1.03
N GLU A 133 -1.24 -23.04 -1.65
CA GLU A 133 -0.17 -22.48 -2.48
C GLU A 133 0.42 -21.23 -1.82
N MET A 134 1.68 -20.93 -2.13
CA MET A 134 2.37 -19.74 -1.61
C MET A 134 3.05 -18.98 -2.74
N VAL A 135 2.85 -17.66 -2.72
CA VAL A 135 3.49 -16.71 -3.64
C VAL A 135 4.27 -15.69 -2.84
N ILE A 136 5.54 -15.54 -3.18
CA ILE A 136 6.44 -14.56 -2.59
C ILE A 136 6.45 -13.31 -3.47
N VAL A 137 6.24 -12.15 -2.87
CA VAL A 137 6.33 -10.86 -3.56
C VAL A 137 7.64 -10.18 -3.18
N ALA A 138 8.44 -9.86 -4.19
CA ALA A 138 9.80 -9.33 -4.10
C ALA A 138 9.98 -8.20 -5.12
N ASP A 139 9.15 -7.16 -5.00
CA ASP A 139 8.98 -6.12 -6.01
C ASP A 139 9.92 -4.90 -5.84
N ASP A 140 10.58 -4.77 -4.69
CA ASP A 140 11.48 -3.63 -4.42
C ASP A 140 12.77 -3.69 -5.26
N VAL A 141 12.97 -2.68 -6.09
CA VAL A 141 14.14 -2.57 -6.99
C VAL A 141 15.28 -1.73 -6.41
N ALA A 142 15.13 -1.26 -5.17
CA ALA A 142 16.08 -0.35 -4.56
C ALA A 142 17.52 -0.86 -4.62
N ILE A 143 17.74 -2.16 -4.36
CA ILE A 143 19.06 -2.82 -4.41
C ILE A 143 19.19 -3.62 -5.72
N PRO A 144 19.88 -3.11 -6.76
CA PRO A 144 20.07 -3.85 -8.00
C PRO A 144 20.83 -5.15 -7.76
N GLY A 145 20.30 -6.27 -8.30
CA GLY A 145 20.93 -7.58 -8.17
C GLY A 145 20.87 -8.18 -6.77
N ALA A 146 20.07 -7.62 -5.84
CA ALA A 146 19.85 -8.25 -4.54
C ALA A 146 19.35 -9.69 -4.72
N PRO A 147 19.94 -10.67 -4.01
CA PRO A 147 19.50 -12.06 -4.12
C PRO A 147 18.09 -12.26 -3.57
N GLN A 148 17.62 -11.35 -2.70
CA GLN A 148 16.31 -11.39 -2.07
C GLN A 148 15.73 -9.97 -1.98
N PRO A 149 15.15 -9.44 -3.08
CA PRO A 149 14.52 -8.12 -3.07
C PRO A 149 13.33 -8.09 -2.09
N ARG A 150 13.10 -6.97 -1.40
CA ARG A 150 12.01 -6.85 -0.41
C ARG A 150 10.65 -6.87 -1.10
N GLY A 151 9.62 -7.26 -0.35
CA GLY A 151 8.21 -7.14 -0.78
C GLY A 151 7.58 -5.89 -0.18
N VAL A 152 7.13 -4.94 -1.00
CA VAL A 152 6.61 -3.64 -0.58
C VAL A 152 5.22 -3.36 -1.18
N ALA A 153 4.85 -2.09 -1.39
CA ALA A 153 3.49 -1.64 -1.74
C ALA A 153 2.91 -2.31 -3.01
N GLY A 154 3.75 -2.77 -3.93
CA GLY A 154 3.29 -3.48 -5.13
C GLY A 154 2.61 -4.81 -4.83
N THR A 155 2.83 -5.40 -3.64
CA THR A 155 2.08 -6.55 -3.12
C THR A 155 0.57 -6.38 -3.24
N LEU A 156 0.05 -5.15 -3.14
CA LEU A 156 -1.38 -4.86 -3.23
C LEU A 156 -1.97 -5.15 -4.63
N PHE A 157 -1.15 -5.10 -5.69
CA PHE A 157 -1.59 -5.57 -7.01
C PHE A 157 -1.88 -7.07 -7.01
N VAL A 158 -1.04 -7.86 -6.32
CA VAL A 158 -1.22 -9.31 -6.20
C VAL A 158 -2.49 -9.60 -5.41
N HIS A 159 -2.73 -8.88 -4.30
CA HIS A 159 -3.97 -9.00 -3.52
C HIS A 159 -5.21 -8.75 -4.38
N LYS A 160 -5.20 -7.67 -5.16
CA LYS A 160 -6.35 -7.27 -5.99
C LYS A 160 -6.63 -8.28 -7.10
N ILE A 161 -5.59 -8.74 -7.80
CA ILE A 161 -5.75 -9.63 -8.95
C ILE A 161 -6.08 -11.05 -8.50
N ALA A 162 -5.39 -11.57 -7.48
CA ALA A 162 -5.69 -12.90 -6.93
C ALA A 162 -7.11 -12.93 -6.33
N GLY A 163 -7.50 -11.90 -5.58
CA GLY A 163 -8.84 -11.81 -5.00
C GLY A 163 -9.95 -11.69 -6.04
N HIS A 164 -9.71 -10.98 -7.16
CA HIS A 164 -10.63 -10.94 -8.29
C HIS A 164 -10.82 -12.32 -8.91
N LEU A 165 -9.73 -13.02 -9.23
CA LEU A 165 -9.80 -14.35 -9.86
C LEU A 165 -10.44 -15.39 -8.93
N ALA A 166 -10.09 -15.38 -7.65
CA ALA A 166 -10.71 -16.24 -6.65
C ALA A 166 -12.23 -16.00 -6.56
N GLY A 167 -12.66 -14.73 -6.49
CA GLY A 167 -14.08 -14.38 -6.48
C GLY A 167 -14.82 -14.62 -7.81
N ALA A 168 -14.07 -14.84 -8.90
CA ALA A 168 -14.60 -15.28 -10.19
C ALA A 168 -14.66 -16.82 -10.34
N GLY A 169 -14.26 -17.56 -9.29
CA GLY A 169 -14.32 -19.03 -9.25
C GLY A 169 -13.14 -19.74 -9.92
N ALA A 170 -12.02 -19.05 -10.17
CA ALA A 170 -10.80 -19.70 -10.66
C ALA A 170 -10.23 -20.69 -9.63
N ASP A 171 -9.66 -21.80 -10.10
CA ASP A 171 -9.04 -22.79 -9.23
C ASP A 171 -7.71 -22.31 -8.61
N LEU A 172 -7.25 -23.00 -7.58
CA LEU A 172 -6.07 -22.62 -6.79
C LEU A 172 -4.81 -22.53 -7.66
N GLU A 173 -4.65 -23.48 -8.57
CA GLU A 173 -3.51 -23.58 -9.46
C GLU A 173 -3.45 -22.36 -10.41
N THR A 174 -4.58 -21.96 -10.99
CA THR A 174 -4.70 -20.77 -11.84
C THR A 174 -4.46 -19.50 -11.04
N VAL A 175 -5.10 -19.35 -9.88
CA VAL A 175 -4.93 -18.17 -9.01
C VAL A 175 -3.46 -18.02 -8.60
N ALA A 176 -2.81 -19.12 -8.21
CA ALA A 176 -1.39 -19.11 -7.84
C ALA A 176 -0.48 -18.82 -9.04
N ALA A 177 -0.74 -19.40 -10.21
CA ALA A 177 0.05 -19.15 -11.41
C ALA A 177 0.00 -17.67 -11.83
N VAL A 178 -1.20 -17.07 -11.87
CA VAL A 178 -1.36 -15.65 -12.21
C VAL A 178 -0.74 -14.77 -11.12
N ALA A 179 -0.94 -15.08 -9.83
CA ALA A 179 -0.32 -14.33 -8.74
C ALA A 179 1.21 -14.32 -8.83
N ARG A 180 1.86 -15.45 -9.18
CA ARG A 180 3.31 -15.52 -9.42
C ARG A 180 3.74 -14.66 -10.62
N ALA A 181 3.00 -14.72 -11.72
CA ALA A 181 3.29 -13.94 -12.92
C ALA A 181 3.17 -12.43 -12.65
N VAL A 182 2.12 -12.02 -11.93
CA VAL A 182 1.95 -10.63 -11.46
C VAL A 182 3.10 -10.24 -10.54
N ALA A 183 3.42 -11.04 -9.52
CA ALA A 183 4.52 -10.76 -8.59
C ALA A 183 5.87 -10.55 -9.31
N GLY A 184 6.16 -11.34 -10.35
CA GLY A 184 7.39 -11.23 -11.15
C GLY A 184 7.46 -9.98 -12.04
N ASP A 185 6.32 -9.37 -12.36
CA ASP A 185 6.18 -8.22 -13.27
C ASP A 185 6.09 -6.86 -12.55
N ILE A 186 6.09 -6.85 -11.20
CA ILE A 186 6.02 -5.61 -10.42
C ILE A 186 7.41 -5.05 -10.15
N ARG A 187 7.57 -3.73 -10.27
CA ARG A 187 8.76 -3.00 -9.85
C ARG A 187 8.37 -1.83 -8.95
N SER A 188 8.98 -1.74 -7.78
CA SER A 188 8.66 -0.76 -6.75
C SER A 188 9.90 -0.05 -6.24
N LEU A 189 9.79 1.23 -5.95
CA LEU A 189 10.87 2.03 -5.37
C LEU A 189 10.29 3.03 -4.39
N GLY A 190 10.85 3.09 -3.19
CA GLY A 190 10.52 4.05 -2.15
C GLY A 190 11.58 5.12 -1.97
N VAL A 191 11.19 6.27 -1.43
CA VAL A 191 12.08 7.31 -0.93
C VAL A 191 11.50 7.88 0.36
N SER A 192 12.38 8.21 1.30
CA SER A 192 12.00 8.80 2.59
C SER A 192 12.93 9.95 2.95
N LEU A 193 12.38 10.99 3.56
CA LEU A 193 13.15 12.09 4.15
C LEU A 193 13.51 11.79 5.61
N GLU A 194 12.70 10.97 6.28
CA GLU A 194 12.90 10.58 7.67
C GLU A 194 12.53 9.11 7.85
N SER A 195 13.19 8.43 8.79
CA SER A 195 12.79 7.09 9.22
C SER A 195 11.52 7.15 10.08
N CYS A 196 10.78 6.05 10.16
CA CYS A 196 9.66 5.93 11.09
C CYS A 196 10.14 5.85 12.55
N THR A 197 9.26 6.23 13.49
CA THR A 197 9.50 6.05 14.92
C THR A 197 8.73 4.86 15.49
N ILE A 198 9.42 3.85 16.01
CA ILE A 198 8.76 2.69 16.63
C ILE A 198 8.29 3.07 18.04
N PRO A 199 7.01 2.86 18.42
CA PRO A 199 6.53 3.13 19.77
C PRO A 199 7.40 2.49 20.86
N GLY A 200 7.83 3.29 21.82
CA GLY A 200 8.71 2.85 22.92
C GLY A 200 10.19 2.75 22.56
N GLN A 201 10.59 3.07 21.33
CA GLN A 201 11.99 3.18 20.92
C GLN A 201 12.39 4.65 20.68
N PRO A 202 13.68 5.00 20.80
CA PRO A 202 14.17 6.32 20.40
C PRO A 202 13.99 6.52 18.89
N SER A 203 13.81 7.78 18.47
CA SER A 203 13.84 8.15 17.06
C SER A 203 15.19 7.79 16.43
N SER A 204 15.17 7.36 15.17
CA SER A 204 16.40 7.12 14.41
C SER A 204 17.07 8.46 14.06
N GLU A 205 18.38 8.57 14.28
CA GLU A 205 19.21 9.72 13.87
C GLU A 205 20.06 9.39 12.63
N ARG A 206 19.59 8.46 11.80
CA ARG A 206 20.38 7.91 10.69
C ARG A 206 20.52 8.86 9.49
N LEU A 207 19.58 9.78 9.31
CA LEU A 207 19.61 10.77 8.24
C LEU A 207 19.85 12.16 8.84
N ALA A 208 20.75 12.92 8.24
CA ALA A 208 20.94 14.32 8.56
C ALA A 208 19.77 15.18 8.06
N ALA A 209 19.71 16.45 8.50
CA ALA A 209 18.61 17.36 8.18
C ALA A 209 18.50 17.71 6.68
N ASP A 210 19.57 17.52 5.93
CA ASP A 210 19.69 17.74 4.49
C ASP A 210 19.83 16.44 3.70
N GLU A 211 19.45 15.31 4.31
CA GLU A 211 19.50 13.99 3.69
C GLU A 211 18.11 13.38 3.59
N GLY A 212 17.94 12.56 2.55
CA GLY A 212 16.90 11.56 2.45
C GLY A 212 17.52 10.22 2.11
N GLU A 213 16.68 9.23 1.87
CA GLU A 213 17.14 7.91 1.50
C GLU A 213 16.27 7.28 0.43
N LEU A 214 16.94 6.80 -0.61
CA LEU A 214 16.34 6.00 -1.65
C LEU A 214 16.32 4.53 -1.22
N GLY A 215 15.14 3.94 -1.29
CA GLY A 215 14.94 2.53 -1.01
C GLY A 215 14.95 2.18 0.48
N LEU A 216 14.59 3.10 1.38
CA LEU A 216 14.36 2.74 2.78
C LEU A 216 13.28 1.64 2.85
N GLY A 217 13.58 0.57 3.60
CA GLY A 217 12.64 -0.55 3.79
C GLY A 217 11.45 -0.14 4.64
N ILE A 218 10.32 -0.84 4.47
CA ILE A 218 9.08 -0.52 5.20
C ILE A 218 9.17 -0.80 6.71
N HIS A 219 10.19 -1.48 7.23
CA HIS A 219 10.43 -1.61 8.67
C HIS A 219 11.55 -0.67 9.17
N GLY A 220 11.92 0.33 8.37
CA GLY A 220 13.03 1.24 8.66
C GLY A 220 14.42 0.63 8.42
N GLU A 221 14.50 -0.51 7.70
CA GLU A 221 15.79 -1.11 7.34
C GLU A 221 16.55 -0.23 6.36
N PRO A 222 17.88 -0.06 6.52
CA PRO A 222 18.67 0.79 5.65
C PRO A 222 18.35 0.56 4.17
N GLY A 223 18.14 1.68 3.48
CA GLY A 223 18.05 1.71 2.05
C GLY A 223 19.42 1.58 1.40
N VAL A 224 19.48 2.01 0.14
CA VAL A 224 20.64 1.75 -0.73
C VAL A 224 21.55 2.93 -0.80
N GLU A 225 20.94 4.10 -0.80
CA GLU A 225 21.62 5.34 -1.12
C GLU A 225 21.00 6.43 -0.26
N THR A 226 21.81 6.98 0.64
CA THR A 226 21.53 8.29 1.22
C THR A 226 21.65 9.31 0.09
N ILE A 227 20.59 10.07 -0.14
CA ILE A 227 20.54 11.11 -1.16
C ILE A 227 20.52 12.47 -0.49
N ALA A 228 21.11 13.48 -1.10
CA ALA A 228 20.93 14.85 -0.65
C ALA A 228 19.45 15.23 -0.79
N LEU A 229 18.95 16.05 0.14
CA LEU A 229 17.65 16.65 0.02
C LEU A 229 17.63 17.54 -1.23
N GLN A 230 16.70 17.22 -2.13
CA GLN A 230 16.60 17.82 -3.45
C GLN A 230 15.17 18.27 -3.72
N SER A 231 14.97 18.98 -4.83
CA SER A 231 13.61 19.30 -5.25
C SER A 231 12.83 18.01 -5.57
N LEU A 232 11.52 18.02 -5.33
CA LEU A 232 10.66 16.88 -5.65
C LEU A 232 10.80 16.42 -7.11
N ARG A 233 11.05 17.37 -8.04
CA ARG A 233 11.30 17.07 -9.45
C ARG A 233 12.51 16.15 -9.64
N GLU A 234 13.62 16.44 -8.94
CA GLU A 234 14.85 15.66 -9.04
C GLU A 234 14.67 14.27 -8.42
N ILE A 235 13.98 14.20 -7.27
CA ILE A 235 13.63 12.93 -6.61
C ILE A 235 12.78 12.05 -7.53
N VAL A 236 11.71 12.60 -8.12
CA VAL A 236 10.84 11.85 -9.03
C VAL A 236 11.59 11.46 -10.32
N ALA A 237 12.47 12.32 -10.84
CA ALA A 237 13.30 11.99 -12.00
C ALA A 237 14.25 10.81 -11.70
N LEU A 238 14.93 10.83 -10.56
CA LEU A 238 15.78 9.74 -10.10
C LEU A 238 15.00 8.44 -9.94
N MET A 239 13.85 8.49 -9.27
CA MET A 239 12.99 7.30 -9.11
C MET A 239 12.50 6.76 -10.45
N SER A 240 12.13 7.66 -11.36
CA SER A 240 11.69 7.30 -12.72
C SER A 240 12.77 6.58 -13.50
N GLU A 241 14.00 7.09 -13.48
CA GLU A 241 15.15 6.46 -14.14
C GLU A 241 15.38 5.04 -13.60
N ARG A 242 15.44 4.89 -12.28
CA ARG A 242 15.68 3.59 -11.62
C ARG A 242 14.58 2.58 -11.92
N LEU A 243 13.32 3.00 -11.85
CA LEU A 243 12.18 2.14 -12.16
C LEU A 243 12.20 1.71 -13.63
N LEU A 244 12.41 2.66 -14.56
CA LEU A 244 12.48 2.37 -16.00
C LEU A 244 13.63 1.40 -16.34
N ALA A 245 14.79 1.56 -15.70
CA ALA A 245 15.92 0.66 -15.88
C ALA A 245 15.66 -0.76 -15.32
N ALA A 246 14.78 -0.89 -14.34
CA ALA A 246 14.40 -2.17 -13.74
C ALA A 246 13.26 -2.89 -14.48
N LEU A 247 12.58 -2.21 -15.40
CA LEU A 247 11.59 -2.84 -16.27
C LEU A 247 12.29 -3.79 -17.25
N PRO A 248 11.67 -4.92 -17.61
CA PRO A 248 12.19 -5.78 -18.67
C PRO A 248 12.42 -4.96 -19.95
N ALA A 249 13.48 -5.28 -20.70
CA ALA A 249 13.71 -4.69 -22.01
C ALA A 249 12.43 -4.86 -22.84
N ALA A 250 11.91 -3.76 -23.39
CA ALA A 250 10.75 -3.82 -24.26
C ALA A 250 11.09 -4.73 -25.43
N SER A 251 10.38 -5.85 -25.60
CA SER A 251 10.32 -6.45 -26.92
C SER A 251 9.49 -5.49 -27.78
N ASP A 252 9.96 -5.22 -29.00
CA ASP A 252 9.31 -4.34 -29.98
C ASP A 252 7.87 -4.78 -30.36
N SER A 253 7.33 -5.82 -29.72
CA SER A 253 6.07 -6.49 -30.03
C SER A 253 4.96 -6.33 -28.99
N GLU A 254 5.20 -5.79 -27.79
CA GLU A 254 4.19 -5.87 -26.72
C GLU A 254 3.49 -4.53 -26.43
N PRO A 255 2.28 -4.31 -27.00
CA PRO A 255 1.43 -3.19 -26.60
C PRO A 255 0.95 -3.41 -25.17
N GLY A 256 1.36 -2.54 -24.24
CA GLY A 256 0.84 -2.57 -22.87
C GLY A 256 1.33 -1.39 -22.05
N GLY A 257 0.38 -0.60 -21.54
CA GLY A 257 0.67 0.42 -20.53
C GLY A 257 0.97 -0.22 -19.17
N TYR A 258 1.27 0.62 -18.18
CA TYR A 258 1.50 0.20 -16.80
C TYR A 258 0.37 0.72 -15.91
N ALA A 259 0.03 -0.06 -14.89
CA ALA A 259 -0.63 0.47 -13.71
C ALA A 259 0.44 1.00 -12.76
N MET A 260 0.17 2.17 -12.18
CA MET A 260 1.02 2.78 -11.17
C MET A 260 0.26 2.93 -9.86
N LEU A 261 0.92 2.59 -8.77
CA LEU A 261 0.46 2.83 -7.41
C LEU A 261 1.35 3.90 -6.78
N ILE A 262 0.76 5.02 -6.38
CA ILE A 262 1.43 6.09 -5.64
C ILE A 262 1.06 5.95 -4.16
N ASN A 263 2.02 5.46 -3.37
CA ASN A 263 1.82 5.12 -1.97
C ASN A 263 2.46 6.16 -1.04
N ASN A 264 1.73 6.57 -0.01
CA ASN A 264 2.27 7.33 1.11
C ASN A 264 2.77 6.35 2.18
N LEU A 265 4.01 6.54 2.66
CA LEU A 265 4.62 5.70 3.69
C LEU A 265 4.16 6.08 5.11
N GLY A 266 3.36 7.13 5.28
CA GLY A 266 2.69 7.44 6.55
C GLY A 266 2.44 8.92 6.73
N ALA A 267 3.51 9.70 6.83
CA ALA A 267 3.44 11.08 7.31
C ALA A 267 3.47 12.17 6.23
N VAL A 268 3.49 11.82 4.93
CA VAL A 268 3.50 12.85 3.87
C VAL A 268 2.14 13.56 3.84
N PRO A 269 2.08 14.90 3.97
CA PRO A 269 0.83 15.65 3.88
C PRO A 269 0.10 15.46 2.55
N VAL A 270 -1.22 15.57 2.58
CA VAL A 270 -2.08 15.39 1.37
C VAL A 270 -1.69 16.35 0.24
N ILE A 271 -1.33 17.60 0.56
CA ILE A 271 -0.87 18.57 -0.44
C ILE A 271 0.43 18.13 -1.12
N GLU A 272 1.36 17.54 -0.37
CA GLU A 272 2.63 17.03 -0.90
C GLU A 272 2.40 15.77 -1.74
N MET A 273 1.49 14.89 -1.32
CA MET A 273 1.07 13.75 -2.14
C MET A 273 0.45 14.17 -3.48
N ALA A 274 -0.28 15.29 -3.52
CA ALA A 274 -0.78 15.86 -4.77
C ALA A 274 0.35 16.44 -5.64
N LEU A 275 1.35 17.08 -5.02
CA LEU A 275 2.55 17.53 -5.74
C LEU A 275 3.35 16.35 -6.31
N ILE A 276 3.49 15.25 -5.57
CA ILE A 276 4.12 14.00 -6.02
C ILE A 276 3.39 13.47 -7.26
N ALA A 277 2.06 13.35 -7.20
CA ALA A 277 1.27 12.93 -8.35
C ALA A 277 1.46 13.86 -9.57
N ASN A 278 1.48 15.18 -9.35
CA ASN A 278 1.74 16.16 -10.42
C ASN A 278 3.14 15.99 -11.03
N GLU A 279 4.20 15.84 -10.24
CA GLU A 279 5.55 15.64 -10.77
C GLU A 279 5.70 14.30 -11.50
N VAL A 280 5.09 13.23 -10.99
CA VAL A 280 5.04 11.93 -11.66
C VAL A 280 4.35 12.03 -13.03
N LEU A 281 3.23 12.74 -13.13
CA LEU A 281 2.52 12.98 -14.39
C LEU A 281 3.27 13.88 -15.38
N ARG A 282 4.32 14.59 -14.92
CA ARG A 282 5.23 15.39 -15.76
C ARG A 282 6.54 14.69 -16.08
N SER A 283 6.78 13.53 -15.47
CA SER A 283 7.98 12.73 -15.67
C SER A 283 7.90 11.87 -16.95
N PRO A 284 9.03 11.31 -17.44
CA PRO A 284 9.03 10.35 -18.54
C PRO A 284 8.18 9.09 -18.29
N LEU A 285 7.87 8.74 -17.03
CA LEU A 285 6.99 7.62 -16.71
C LEU A 285 5.57 7.84 -17.23
N ALA A 286 5.07 9.08 -17.23
CA ALA A 286 3.67 9.40 -17.50
C ALA A 286 3.18 8.82 -18.83
N ALA A 287 4.01 8.85 -19.88
CA ALA A 287 3.68 8.31 -21.19
C ALA A 287 3.48 6.78 -21.22
N LYS A 288 3.96 6.07 -20.20
CA LYS A 288 3.80 4.62 -20.05
C LYS A 288 2.67 4.24 -19.09
N ILE A 289 2.15 5.19 -18.30
CA ILE A 289 1.12 4.91 -17.31
C ILE A 289 -0.26 5.00 -17.95
N GLU A 290 -1.03 3.92 -17.83
CA GLU A 290 -2.41 3.89 -18.28
C GLU A 290 -3.40 3.96 -17.12
N LEU A 291 -3.08 3.28 -16.01
CA LEU A 291 -3.92 3.20 -14.82
C LEU A 291 -3.16 3.72 -13.61
N MET A 292 -3.85 4.41 -12.71
CA MET A 292 -3.30 4.94 -11.47
C MET A 292 -4.17 4.58 -10.28
N ILE A 293 -3.52 4.21 -9.17
CA ILE A 293 -4.11 4.02 -7.85
C ILE A 293 -3.38 4.93 -6.87
N GLY A 294 -4.13 5.61 -6.00
CA GLY A 294 -3.58 6.66 -5.15
C GLY A 294 -3.68 8.05 -5.80
N PRO A 295 -2.99 9.06 -5.25
CA PRO A 295 -2.04 8.97 -4.13
C PRO A 295 -2.73 8.77 -2.78
N ALA A 296 -2.27 7.80 -1.98
CA ALA A 296 -2.82 7.53 -0.64
C ALA A 296 -1.90 6.66 0.22
N PRO A 297 -2.09 6.63 1.56
CA PRO A 297 -1.47 5.62 2.41
C PRO A 297 -2.11 4.26 2.16
N LEU A 298 -1.38 3.37 1.48
CA LEU A 298 -1.86 2.05 1.08
C LEU A 298 -1.07 0.93 1.77
N MET A 299 0.26 1.09 1.86
CA MET A 299 1.15 0.26 2.68
C MET A 299 2.16 1.19 3.35
N THR A 300 1.89 1.53 4.61
CA THR A 300 2.66 2.53 5.35
C THR A 300 3.89 1.91 6.03
N SER A 301 4.65 2.74 6.72
CA SER A 301 5.66 2.41 7.71
C SER A 301 5.48 3.39 8.86
N LEU A 302 4.43 3.17 9.66
CA LEU A 302 4.01 4.06 10.74
C LEU A 302 3.90 5.53 10.28
N ASP A 303 4.80 6.39 10.78
CA ASP A 303 4.88 7.83 10.48
C ASP A 303 6.06 8.19 9.57
N MET A 304 6.55 7.24 8.76
CA MET A 304 7.63 7.53 7.82
C MET A 304 7.22 8.67 6.89
N ASN A 305 8.04 9.72 6.84
CA ASN A 305 7.88 10.81 5.89
C ASN A 305 8.53 10.39 4.56
N GLY A 306 7.74 9.75 3.71
CA GLY A 306 8.19 9.24 2.42
C GLY A 306 7.06 8.70 1.57
N PHE A 307 7.38 8.37 0.33
CA PHE A 307 6.44 7.79 -0.63
C PHE A 307 7.10 6.68 -1.43
N SER A 308 6.29 5.83 -2.06
CA SER A 308 6.78 4.83 -2.99
C SER A 308 5.94 4.78 -4.26
N LEU A 309 6.59 4.39 -5.36
CA LEU A 309 5.99 4.18 -6.66
C LEU A 309 6.12 2.71 -7.02
N SER A 310 5.01 2.08 -7.39
CA SER A 310 4.99 0.69 -7.86
C SER A 310 4.38 0.61 -9.26
N LEU A 311 5.05 -0.09 -10.16
CA LEU A 311 4.61 -0.32 -11.55
C LEU A 311 4.24 -1.79 -11.73
N LEU A 312 3.10 -2.03 -12.37
CA LEU A 312 2.70 -3.35 -12.87
C LEU A 312 2.43 -3.24 -14.38
N ARG A 313 3.09 -4.08 -15.17
CA ARG A 313 2.77 -4.22 -16.61
C ARG A 313 1.34 -4.70 -16.78
N LEU A 314 0.57 -4.07 -17.67
CA LEU A 314 -0.81 -4.44 -17.93
C LEU A 314 -0.95 -5.38 -19.13
N ASP A 315 -1.86 -6.33 -18.95
CA ASP A 315 -2.55 -7.08 -20.00
C ASP A 315 -4.07 -6.91 -19.75
N ASP A 316 -4.91 -7.51 -20.59
CA ASP A 316 -6.36 -7.38 -20.46
C ASP A 316 -6.90 -7.95 -19.14
N GLN A 317 -6.35 -9.08 -18.68
CA GLN A 317 -6.76 -9.72 -17.43
C GLN A 317 -6.43 -8.85 -16.22
N ARG A 318 -5.23 -8.30 -16.16
CA ARG A 318 -4.79 -7.40 -15.09
C ARG A 318 -5.62 -6.11 -15.09
N ARG A 319 -5.90 -5.57 -16.27
CA ARG A 319 -6.72 -4.36 -16.43
C ARG A 319 -8.13 -4.56 -15.88
N GLU A 320 -8.79 -5.65 -16.27
CA GLU A 320 -10.11 -6.02 -15.77
C GLU A 320 -10.09 -6.23 -14.25
N ALA A 321 -9.13 -7.02 -13.76
CA ALA A 321 -9.02 -7.34 -12.35
C ALA A 321 -8.80 -6.11 -11.48
N LEU A 322 -7.94 -5.17 -11.89
CA LEU A 322 -7.71 -3.92 -11.17
C LEU A 322 -8.94 -3.01 -11.15
N ALA A 323 -9.64 -2.88 -12.28
CA ALA A 323 -10.83 -2.05 -12.40
C ALA A 323 -12.09 -2.66 -11.77
N SER A 324 -12.10 -3.97 -11.49
CA SER A 324 -13.25 -4.64 -10.89
C SER A 324 -13.55 -4.11 -9.48
N ALA A 325 -14.84 -4.02 -9.15
CA ALA A 325 -15.29 -3.60 -7.83
C ALA A 325 -14.81 -4.58 -6.75
N CYS A 326 -14.42 -4.03 -5.59
CA CYS A 326 -14.13 -4.81 -4.39
C CYS A 326 -14.74 -4.12 -3.16
N ALA A 327 -14.91 -4.88 -2.08
CA ALA A 327 -15.48 -4.36 -0.84
C ALA A 327 -14.53 -3.48 0.00
N PRO A 328 -13.22 -3.75 0.07
CA PRO A 328 -12.33 -2.95 0.92
C PRO A 328 -12.23 -1.48 0.47
N THR A 329 -12.60 -0.55 1.34
CA THR A 329 -12.56 0.90 1.06
C THR A 329 -11.13 1.45 1.03
N ALA A 330 -10.16 0.72 1.60
CA ALA A 330 -8.74 1.05 1.49
C ALA A 330 -8.20 0.88 0.07
N TRP A 331 -8.86 0.08 -0.78
CA TRP A 331 -8.53 0.02 -2.20
C TRP A 331 -9.22 1.16 -2.94
N LEU A 332 -8.43 2.12 -3.41
CA LEU A 332 -8.95 3.28 -4.11
C LEU A 332 -9.41 2.94 -5.53
N PRO A 333 -10.36 3.73 -6.09
CA PRO A 333 -10.74 3.61 -7.48
C PRO A 333 -9.53 3.75 -8.41
N VAL A 334 -9.47 2.85 -9.39
CA VAL A 334 -8.44 2.92 -10.44
C VAL A 334 -8.85 3.98 -11.45
N VAL A 335 -7.98 4.95 -11.70
CA VAL A 335 -8.25 6.07 -12.61
C VAL A 335 -7.32 6.05 -13.82
N ARG A 336 -7.76 6.65 -14.92
CA ARG A 336 -6.92 6.96 -16.08
C ARG A 336 -6.48 8.41 -15.97
N PRO A 337 -5.17 8.72 -16.02
CA PRO A 337 -4.71 10.10 -16.07
C PRO A 337 -5.28 10.83 -17.29
N ILE A 338 -5.69 12.09 -17.11
CA ILE A 338 -6.22 12.95 -18.18
C ILE A 338 -5.42 14.24 -18.25
N ALA A 339 -5.40 14.85 -19.44
CA ALA A 339 -4.92 16.21 -19.58
C ALA A 339 -5.82 17.18 -18.81
N ILE A 340 -5.21 18.20 -18.21
CA ILE A 340 -5.95 19.27 -17.55
C ILE A 340 -6.69 20.08 -18.63
N ASP A 341 -8.02 20.14 -18.53
CA ASP A 341 -8.90 21.00 -19.33
C ASP A 341 -9.24 22.27 -18.53
N PRO A 342 -8.50 23.38 -18.71
CA PRO A 342 -8.75 24.60 -17.95
C PRO A 342 -10.11 25.19 -18.32
N ARG A 343 -10.98 25.36 -17.33
CA ARG A 343 -12.24 26.10 -17.52
C ARG A 343 -11.96 27.59 -17.54
N PRO A 344 -12.63 28.36 -18.43
CA PRO A 344 -12.48 29.80 -18.45
C PRO A 344 -12.92 30.37 -17.10
N LEU A 345 -12.19 31.36 -16.61
CA LEU A 345 -12.64 32.14 -15.46
C LEU A 345 -14.01 32.73 -15.80
N PRO A 346 -14.98 32.70 -14.86
CA PRO A 346 -16.19 33.48 -15.01
C PRO A 346 -15.82 34.92 -15.35
N PRO A 347 -16.59 35.62 -16.21
CA PRO A 347 -16.34 37.03 -16.44
C PRO A 347 -16.28 37.70 -15.08
N ARG A 348 -15.21 38.46 -14.82
CA ARG A 348 -15.19 39.34 -13.65
C ARG A 348 -16.50 40.11 -13.72
N SER A 349 -17.28 40.08 -12.63
CA SER A 349 -18.36 41.05 -12.46
C SER A 349 -17.79 42.39 -12.91
N ARG A 350 -18.47 43.09 -13.83
CA ARG A 350 -18.10 44.49 -14.14
C ARG A 350 -17.71 45.13 -12.82
N GLU A 351 -16.56 45.81 -12.77
CA GLU A 351 -16.28 46.71 -11.65
C GLU A 351 -17.56 47.53 -11.47
N VAL A 352 -18.32 47.17 -10.44
CA VAL A 352 -19.40 48.02 -10.03
C VAL A 352 -18.61 49.12 -9.36
N ASP A 353 -18.66 50.33 -9.92
CA ASP A 353 -18.38 51.55 -9.17
C ASP A 353 -19.43 51.63 -8.05
N ALA A 354 -19.32 50.72 -7.09
CA ALA A 354 -20.07 50.72 -5.86
C ALA A 354 -19.31 51.65 -4.95
N ALA A 355 -19.96 52.75 -4.56
CA ALA A 355 -19.44 53.60 -3.51
C ALA A 355 -19.10 52.72 -2.29
N ALA A 356 -17.97 53.02 -1.64
CA ALA A 356 -17.62 52.40 -0.37
C ALA A 356 -18.81 52.51 0.60
N SER A 357 -19.01 51.49 1.42
CA SER A 357 -20.09 51.48 2.41
C SER A 357 -19.96 52.72 3.30
N SER A 358 -20.93 53.62 3.30
CA SER A 358 -20.98 54.78 4.21
C SER A 358 -21.40 54.39 5.64
N ASP A 359 -21.20 53.12 5.99
CA ASP A 359 -21.51 52.56 7.30
C ASP A 359 -20.30 52.79 8.21
N PRO A 360 -20.42 53.63 9.26
CA PRO A 360 -19.30 53.97 10.14
C PRO A 360 -18.65 52.76 10.79
N GLU A 361 -19.40 51.68 11.04
CA GLU A 361 -18.86 50.47 11.66
C GLU A 361 -18.04 49.63 10.66
N ARG A 362 -18.42 49.63 9.38
CA ARG A 362 -17.62 49.01 8.31
C ARG A 362 -16.38 49.81 7.99
N GLU A 363 -16.45 51.14 7.98
CA GLU A 363 -15.27 52.00 7.77
C GLU A 363 -14.24 51.81 8.89
N LYS A 364 -14.66 51.82 10.16
CA LYS A 364 -13.77 51.52 11.29
C LYS A 364 -13.16 50.13 11.20
N LEU A 365 -13.94 49.12 10.82
CA LEU A 365 -13.45 47.75 10.66
C LEU A 365 -12.39 47.68 9.56
N LEU A 366 -12.63 48.29 8.40
CA LEU A 366 -11.68 48.32 7.29
C LEU A 366 -10.41 49.11 7.65
N ALA A 367 -10.53 50.26 8.32
CA ALA A 367 -9.39 51.03 8.79
C ALA A 367 -8.49 50.20 9.73
N ARG A 368 -9.08 49.43 10.64
CA ARG A 368 -8.34 48.51 11.54
C ARG A 368 -7.68 47.33 10.83
N ILE A 369 -8.16 46.92 9.66
CA ILE A 369 -7.57 45.82 8.88
C ILE A 369 -6.38 46.33 8.04
N LEU A 370 -6.39 47.62 7.69
CA LEU A 370 -5.39 48.25 6.83
C LEU A 370 -4.22 48.91 7.58
N GLU A 371 -4.35 49.11 8.90
CA GLU A 371 -3.25 49.48 9.82
C GLU A 371 -2.35 48.28 10.16
#